data_AF-A0A9E3T2L8-F1
#
_entry.id   AF-A0A9E3T2L8-F1
#
_cell.length_a   1.000
_cell.length_b   1.000
_cell.length_c   1.000
_cell.angle_alpha   90.00
_cell.angle_beta   90.00
_cell.angle_gamma   90.00
#
_symmetry.space_group_name_H-M   'P 1'
#
loop_
_entity.id
_entity.type
_entity.pdbx_description
1 polymer ?
#
loop_
_entity_poly.entity_id
_entity_poly.type
_entity_poly.pdbx_seq_one_letter_code
_entity_poly.pdbx_strand_id
1 'polypeptide(L)'
;MHIHYFGWSGIVLRNANTLVGFDLFGDAVTWDALKENEMMLFCLTHGHPEHAGSLRAFLEAPEACPYLPNVHLISSPDVLQHVNRHGILAQENVHSVKDGESVTIAGVKVTAFTWVHMPLLPPGLRPKVEYLFQLILHPIDLIRIGTLGLRLPRNAPQLGFHIAYPDGTTILNYSEGVHRLTNPREVERIARTLPADILFFAVEPDDAAAIPRWVEMLAPREVYVYEAHRPWRDLFHLPFIDLNLYTCNLSERFETVAFSALTRTGQIILKEE
;
A
#
# COMPACT_ATOMS: atom_id res chain seq x y z
N MET A 1 19.26 3.29 -0.12
CA MET A 1 17.81 3.29 0.24
C MET A 1 17.46 2.06 1.08
N HIS A 2 16.65 2.19 2.13
CA HIS A 2 16.17 1.06 2.94
C HIS A 2 14.67 0.85 2.77
N ILE A 3 14.25 -0.40 2.59
CA ILE A 3 12.84 -0.79 2.48
C ILE A 3 12.50 -1.66 3.69
N HIS A 4 11.48 -1.28 4.44
CA HIS A 4 11.00 -2.03 5.60
C HIS A 4 9.53 -2.40 5.40
N TYR A 5 9.23 -3.69 5.41
CA TYR A 5 7.88 -4.22 5.23
C TYR A 5 7.26 -4.62 6.56
N PHE A 6 6.05 -4.12 6.84
CA PHE A 6 5.30 -4.34 8.07
C PHE A 6 4.15 -5.34 7.92
N GLY A 7 3.95 -5.90 6.73
CA GLY A 7 2.80 -6.75 6.42
C GLY A 7 1.70 -5.97 5.71
N TRP A 8 0.77 -6.70 5.07
CA TRP A 8 -0.28 -6.12 4.24
C TRP A 8 0.32 -5.18 3.17
N SER A 9 -0.04 -3.90 3.15
CA SER A 9 0.52 -2.84 2.31
C SER A 9 1.42 -1.87 3.09
N GLY A 10 1.67 -2.17 4.37
CA GLY A 10 2.51 -1.38 5.26
C GLY A 10 3.97 -1.44 4.84
N ILE A 11 4.45 -0.40 4.15
CA ILE A 11 5.83 -0.32 3.64
C ILE A 11 6.41 1.03 4.05
N VAL A 12 7.65 1.02 4.54
CA VAL A 12 8.45 2.23 4.76
C VAL A 12 9.67 2.22 3.87
N LEU A 13 9.94 3.38 3.29
CA LEU A 13 11.12 3.66 2.51
C LEU A 13 11.93 4.75 3.23
N ARG A 14 13.20 4.47 3.53
CA ARG A 14 14.14 5.47 4.01
C ARG A 14 15.11 5.83 2.90
N ASN A 15 15.18 7.12 2.58
CA ASN A 15 16.15 7.67 1.65
C ASN A 15 16.65 9.03 2.15
N ALA A 16 17.97 9.16 2.32
CA ALA A 16 18.61 10.31 2.96
C ALA A 16 17.91 10.67 4.29
N ASN A 17 17.45 11.91 4.46
CA ASN A 17 16.78 12.39 5.68
C ASN A 17 15.24 12.32 5.60
N THR A 18 14.71 11.44 4.74
CA THR A 18 13.27 11.32 4.50
C THR A 18 12.79 9.88 4.60
N LEU A 19 11.64 9.74 5.25
CA LEU A 19 10.92 8.49 5.42
C LEU A 19 9.58 8.61 4.69
N VAL A 20 9.33 7.74 3.72
CA VAL A 20 8.01 7.64 3.07
C VAL A 20 7.35 6.35 3.53
N GLY A 21 6.21 6.46 4.21
CA GLY A 21 5.40 5.34 4.67
C GLY A 21 4.13 5.19 3.84
N PHE A 22 3.81 3.98 3.41
CA PHE A 22 2.56 3.64 2.75
C PHE A 22 1.71 2.77 3.66
N ASP A 23 0.44 3.12 3.80
CA ASP A 23 -0.59 2.27 4.44
C ASP A 23 -0.13 1.63 5.76
N LEU A 24 0.54 2.39 6.61
CA LEU A 24 1.17 1.87 7.83
C LEU A 24 0.12 1.20 8.73
N PHE A 25 0.22 -0.13 8.82
CA PHE A 25 -0.77 -1.01 9.42
C PHE A 25 -0.13 -2.03 10.38
N GLY A 26 -0.88 -2.34 11.44
CA GLY A 26 -0.61 -3.46 12.33
C GLY A 26 0.37 -3.18 13.45
N ASP A 27 0.47 -4.12 14.38
CA ASP A 27 1.21 -3.96 15.63
C ASP A 27 2.75 -3.84 15.44
N ALA A 28 3.25 -4.20 14.26
CA ALA A 28 4.66 -4.06 13.92
C ALA A 28 5.07 -2.61 13.62
N VAL A 29 4.11 -1.75 13.24
CA VAL A 29 4.35 -0.33 13.05
C VAL A 29 4.40 0.33 14.42
N THR A 30 5.61 0.59 14.89
CA THR A 30 5.86 1.23 16.18
C THR A 30 6.73 2.48 15.98
N TRP A 31 6.58 3.46 16.87
CA TRP A 31 7.47 4.62 16.86
C TRP A 31 8.93 4.19 17.04
N ASP A 32 9.20 3.09 17.75
CA ASP A 32 10.55 2.53 17.85
C ASP A 32 11.12 1.99 16.53
N ALA A 33 10.27 1.53 15.62
CA ALA A 33 10.68 1.13 14.27
C ALA A 33 10.85 2.32 13.31
N LEU A 34 10.19 3.45 13.60
CA LEU A 34 10.20 4.66 12.77
C LEU A 34 11.15 5.76 13.29
N LYS A 35 11.51 5.76 14.58
CA LYS A 35 12.16 6.86 15.32
C LYS A 35 13.49 7.30 14.76
N GLU A 36 13.46 8.26 13.86
CA GLU A 36 14.61 9.06 13.47
C GLU A 36 14.11 10.51 13.33
N ASN A 37 14.98 11.51 13.52
CA ASN A 37 14.62 12.95 13.37
C ASN A 37 14.43 13.34 11.89
N GLU A 38 13.83 12.46 11.11
CA GLU A 38 13.61 12.56 9.68
C GLU A 38 12.26 13.19 9.39
N MET A 39 12.15 13.74 8.18
CA MET A 39 10.85 14.14 7.64
C MET A 39 10.07 12.89 7.26
N MET A 40 8.86 12.72 7.81
CA MET A 40 8.02 11.54 7.57
C MET A 40 6.83 11.90 6.67
N LEU A 41 6.69 11.21 5.55
CA LEU A 41 5.61 11.39 4.59
C LEU A 41 4.75 10.13 4.59
N PHE A 42 3.60 10.17 5.25
CA PHE A 42 2.66 9.05 5.31
C PHE A 42 1.61 9.18 4.22
N CYS A 43 1.66 8.26 3.26
CA CYS A 43 0.76 8.17 2.12
C CYS A 43 -0.30 7.10 2.40
N LEU A 44 -1.57 7.49 2.48
CA LEU A 44 -2.68 6.56 2.69
C LEU A 44 -3.48 6.37 1.41
N THR A 45 -3.57 5.13 0.95
CA THR A 45 -4.16 4.79 -0.34
C THR A 45 -5.67 4.87 -0.31
N HIS A 46 -6.31 4.40 0.76
CA HIS A 46 -7.77 4.40 0.86
C HIS A 46 -8.27 4.24 2.31
N GLY A 47 -9.59 4.28 2.44
CA GLY A 47 -10.30 4.42 3.71
C GLY A 47 -10.63 3.14 4.47
N HIS A 48 -10.10 1.97 4.11
CA HIS A 48 -10.42 0.74 4.84
C HIS A 48 -9.91 0.79 6.29
N PRO A 49 -10.53 0.05 7.24
CA PRO A 49 -10.19 0.12 8.65
C PRO A 49 -8.73 -0.23 8.92
N GLU A 50 -8.21 -1.22 8.20
CA GLU A 50 -6.83 -1.66 8.30
C GLU A 50 -5.88 -0.48 8.06
N HIS A 51 -6.09 0.34 7.03
CA HIS A 51 -5.19 1.46 6.74
C HIS A 51 -5.52 2.70 7.59
N ALA A 52 -6.73 3.23 7.45
CA ALA A 52 -7.09 4.53 8.02
C ALA A 52 -7.27 4.46 9.54
N GLY A 53 -7.85 3.37 10.05
CA GLY A 53 -8.06 3.17 11.49
C GLY A 53 -6.74 2.95 12.22
N SER A 54 -5.86 2.13 11.66
CA SER A 54 -4.57 1.81 12.29
C SER A 54 -3.62 2.99 12.29
N LEU A 55 -3.51 3.73 11.17
CA LEU A 55 -2.66 4.92 11.17
C LEU A 55 -3.19 5.98 12.14
N ARG A 56 -4.52 6.17 12.20
CA ARG A 56 -5.11 7.09 13.18
C ARG A 56 -4.71 6.71 14.60
N ALA A 57 -4.88 5.44 14.98
CA ALA A 57 -4.50 4.97 16.31
C ALA A 57 -3.00 5.16 16.59
N PHE A 58 -2.16 4.92 15.59
CA PHE A 58 -0.71 5.15 15.65
C PHE A 58 -0.34 6.62 15.90
N LEU A 59 -1.03 7.55 15.23
CA LEU A 59 -0.83 9.00 15.39
C LEU A 59 -1.43 9.55 16.70
N GLU A 60 -2.50 8.95 17.22
CA GLU A 60 -3.13 9.32 18.50
C GLU A 60 -2.36 8.78 19.73
N ALA A 61 -1.41 7.86 19.52
CA ALA A 61 -0.62 7.27 20.60
C ALA A 61 0.19 8.35 21.34
N PRO A 62 0.27 8.31 22.69
CA PRO A 62 1.04 9.30 23.46
C PRO A 62 2.50 9.45 23.01
N GLU A 63 3.11 8.35 22.59
CA GLU A 63 4.49 8.29 22.10
C GLU A 63 4.71 9.05 20.79
N ALA A 64 3.63 9.36 20.04
CA ALA A 64 3.70 10.09 18.78
C ALA A 64 4.08 11.56 18.96
N CYS A 65 3.71 12.16 20.10
CA CYS A 65 3.73 13.61 20.32
C CYS A 65 5.06 14.30 19.93
N PRO A 66 6.25 13.78 20.28
CA PRO A 66 7.52 14.40 19.90
C PRO A 66 7.78 14.43 18.38
N TYR A 67 7.13 13.53 17.63
CA TYR A 67 7.39 13.30 16.21
C TYR A 67 6.37 13.96 15.28
N LEU A 68 5.15 14.26 15.77
CA LEU A 68 4.06 14.86 14.99
C LEU A 68 4.47 16.10 14.17
N PRO A 69 5.35 17.01 14.64
CA PRO A 69 5.78 18.16 13.84
C PRO A 69 6.47 17.78 12.52
N ASN A 70 7.08 16.59 12.44
CA ASN A 70 7.79 16.10 11.27
C ASN A 70 6.94 15.13 10.41
N VAL A 71 5.69 14.86 10.81
CA VAL A 71 4.80 13.96 10.08
C VAL A 71 3.92 14.74 9.14
N HIS A 72 3.97 14.40 7.86
CA HIS A 72 3.07 14.87 6.82
C HIS A 72 2.16 13.73 6.37
N LEU A 73 0.85 13.95 6.41
CA LEU A 73 -0.15 12.99 5.96
C LEU A 73 -0.69 13.37 4.59
N ILE A 74 -0.61 12.46 3.63
CA ILE A 74 -0.98 12.67 2.22
C ILE A 74 -2.04 11.63 1.83
N SER A 75 -3.24 12.08 1.45
CA SER A 75 -4.32 11.19 1.00
C SER A 75 -5.48 11.99 0.37
N SER A 76 -6.59 11.31 0.06
CA SER A 76 -7.83 11.94 -0.39
C SER A 76 -8.51 12.73 0.74
N PRO A 77 -9.32 13.77 0.43
CA PRO A 77 -9.97 14.60 1.44
C PRO A 77 -10.74 13.79 2.50
N ASP A 78 -11.49 12.77 2.07
CA ASP A 78 -12.35 11.98 2.94
C ASP A 78 -11.54 11.12 3.92
N VAL A 79 -10.42 10.55 3.47
CA VAL A 79 -9.49 9.79 4.32
C VAL A 79 -8.80 10.72 5.31
N LEU A 80 -8.33 11.89 4.85
CA LEU A 80 -7.70 12.87 5.74
C LEU A 80 -8.64 13.37 6.82
N GLN A 81 -9.91 13.63 6.48
CA GLN A 81 -10.92 14.03 7.46
C GLN A 81 -11.15 12.93 8.51
N HIS A 82 -11.11 11.65 8.10
CA HIS A 82 -11.28 10.53 9.01
C HIS A 82 -10.07 10.37 9.95
N VAL A 83 -8.86 10.37 9.39
CA VAL A 83 -7.62 10.15 10.13
C VAL A 83 -7.30 11.35 11.02
N ASN A 84 -7.42 12.57 10.51
CA ASN A 84 -7.12 13.80 11.25
C ASN A 84 -8.35 14.47 11.91
N ARG A 85 -9.36 13.68 12.30
CA ARG A 85 -10.68 14.19 12.77
C ARG A 85 -10.63 15.14 13.97
N HIS A 86 -9.55 15.09 14.75
CA HIS A 86 -9.34 15.91 15.95
C HIS A 86 -8.16 16.88 15.83
N GLY A 87 -7.65 17.11 14.62
CA GLY A 87 -6.47 17.95 14.41
C GLY A 87 -5.23 17.38 15.10
N ILE A 88 -5.05 16.06 15.02
CA ILE A 88 -3.87 15.35 15.55
C ILE A 88 -2.60 15.94 14.92
N LEU A 89 -2.66 16.17 13.60
CA LEU A 89 -1.64 16.87 12.84
C LEU A 89 -2.07 18.32 12.58
N ALA A 90 -1.08 19.21 12.60
CA ALA A 90 -1.24 20.60 12.19
C ALA A 90 -1.69 20.69 10.72
N GLN A 91 -2.41 21.75 10.36
CA GLN A 91 -3.04 21.84 9.04
C GLN A 91 -2.02 21.89 7.90
N GLU A 92 -0.86 22.49 8.13
CA GLU A 92 0.30 22.52 7.23
C GLU A 92 0.90 21.13 6.97
N ASN A 93 0.61 20.17 7.83
CA ASN A 93 1.10 18.79 7.78
C ASN A 93 0.05 17.83 7.16
N VAL A 94 -1.06 18.35 6.64
CA VAL A 94 -2.15 17.55 6.07
C VAL A 94 -2.40 17.95 4.62
N HIS A 95 -2.15 17.01 3.71
CA HIS A 95 -1.97 17.25 2.28
C HIS A 95 -3.02 16.49 1.47
N SER A 96 -4.12 17.16 1.15
CA SER A 96 -5.16 16.59 0.30
C SER A 96 -4.71 16.52 -1.15
N VAL A 97 -4.89 15.36 -1.76
CA VAL A 97 -4.56 15.11 -3.17
C VAL A 97 -5.67 14.33 -3.90
N LYS A 98 -5.78 14.57 -5.21
CA LYS A 98 -6.64 13.85 -6.16
C LYS A 98 -5.79 13.23 -7.28
N ASP A 99 -6.42 12.49 -8.20
CA ASP A 99 -5.73 11.94 -9.39
C ASP A 99 -4.96 13.03 -10.14
N GLY A 100 -3.67 12.79 -10.34
CA GLY A 100 -2.74 13.69 -11.04
C GLY A 100 -2.23 14.86 -10.21
N GLU A 101 -2.73 15.09 -9.00
CA GLU A 101 -2.23 16.15 -8.12
C GLU A 101 -0.96 15.71 -7.39
N SER A 102 -0.11 16.67 -7.04
CA SER A 102 1.15 16.41 -6.36
C SER A 102 1.45 17.42 -5.26
N VAL A 103 2.15 16.97 -4.22
CA VAL A 103 2.75 17.82 -3.20
C VAL A 103 4.27 17.62 -3.17
N THR A 104 5.02 18.63 -2.73
CA THR A 104 6.48 18.54 -2.59
C THR A 104 6.88 18.97 -1.19
N ILE A 105 7.55 18.07 -0.47
CA ILE A 105 7.91 18.23 0.93
C ILE A 105 9.35 17.76 1.09
N ALA A 106 10.22 18.62 1.64
CA ALA A 106 11.66 18.34 1.76
C ALA A 106 12.33 17.88 0.44
N GLY A 107 11.87 18.40 -0.70
CA GLY A 107 12.37 18.04 -2.03
C GLY A 107 11.81 16.73 -2.60
N VAL A 108 11.08 15.95 -1.81
CA VAL A 108 10.38 14.74 -2.27
C VAL A 108 9.04 15.13 -2.88
N LYS A 109 8.82 14.77 -4.14
CA LYS A 109 7.54 14.98 -4.82
C LYS A 109 6.68 13.72 -4.71
N VAL A 110 5.48 13.87 -4.18
CA VAL A 110 4.47 12.81 -4.08
C VAL A 110 3.32 13.14 -5.03
N THR A 111 3.09 12.30 -6.04
CA THR A 111 1.99 12.46 -7.01
C THR A 111 0.98 11.34 -6.82
N ALA A 112 -0.29 11.69 -6.66
CA ALA A 112 -1.35 10.70 -6.51
C ALA A 112 -1.95 10.31 -7.86
N PHE A 113 -2.44 9.07 -7.96
CA PHE A 113 -3.26 8.62 -9.08
C PHE A 113 -4.37 7.70 -8.58
N THR A 114 -5.49 7.61 -9.29
CA THR A 114 -6.58 6.70 -8.90
C THR A 114 -6.45 5.33 -9.54
N TRP A 115 -6.74 4.29 -8.77
CA TRP A 115 -6.98 2.92 -9.25
C TRP A 115 -8.34 2.42 -8.75
N VAL A 116 -8.78 1.26 -9.23
CA VAL A 116 -10.06 0.65 -8.82
C VAL A 116 -9.77 -0.58 -7.99
N HIS A 117 -10.33 -0.65 -6.78
CA HIS A 117 -10.19 -1.83 -5.94
C HIS A 117 -10.91 -3.04 -6.53
N MET A 118 -10.33 -4.23 -6.37
CA MET A 118 -11.00 -5.46 -6.76
C MET A 118 -12.29 -5.64 -5.95
N PRO A 119 -13.42 -6.07 -6.56
CA PRO A 119 -14.57 -6.47 -5.78
C PRO A 119 -14.23 -7.64 -4.84
N LEU A 120 -14.57 -7.52 -3.56
CA LEU A 120 -14.34 -8.50 -2.47
C LEU A 120 -14.84 -9.93 -2.74
N LEU A 121 -15.63 -10.16 -3.78
CA LEU A 121 -16.16 -11.48 -4.10
C LEU A 121 -15.49 -12.04 -5.35
N PRO A 122 -14.92 -13.26 -5.28
CA PRO A 122 -14.34 -13.92 -6.44
C PRO A 122 -15.39 -14.06 -7.56
N PRO A 123 -15.00 -13.98 -8.84
CA PRO A 123 -15.92 -14.17 -9.95
C PRO A 123 -16.42 -15.64 -9.99
N GLY A 124 -17.70 -15.84 -10.28
CA GLY A 124 -18.32 -17.16 -10.36
C GLY A 124 -19.10 -17.58 -9.10
N LEU A 125 -20.09 -18.46 -9.28
CA LEU A 125 -21.03 -18.85 -8.21
C LEU A 125 -20.39 -19.81 -7.19
N ARG A 126 -19.52 -20.73 -7.63
CA ARG A 126 -18.94 -21.78 -6.78
C ARG A 126 -17.91 -21.24 -5.77
N PRO A 127 -16.92 -20.42 -6.17
CA PRO A 127 -15.99 -19.80 -5.22
C PRO A 127 -16.71 -18.88 -4.23
N LYS A 128 -17.77 -18.19 -4.67
CA LYS A 128 -18.61 -17.36 -3.78
C LYS A 128 -19.32 -18.18 -2.72
N VAL A 129 -19.82 -19.37 -3.06
CA VAL A 129 -20.51 -20.24 -2.10
C VAL A 129 -19.51 -20.81 -1.09
N GLU A 130 -18.36 -21.31 -1.53
CA GLU A 130 -17.29 -21.79 -0.63
C GLU A 130 -16.78 -20.69 0.30
N TYR A 131 -16.55 -19.48 -0.23
CA TYR A 131 -16.20 -18.29 0.54
C TYR A 131 -17.29 -17.90 1.54
N LEU A 132 -18.56 -17.89 1.13
CA LEU A 132 -19.69 -17.57 2.01
C LEU A 132 -19.87 -18.62 3.12
N PHE A 133 -19.66 -19.91 2.82
CA PHE A 133 -19.67 -20.98 3.82
C PHE A 133 -18.56 -20.80 4.85
N GLN A 134 -17.32 -20.51 4.41
CA GLN A 134 -16.22 -20.22 5.34
C GLN A 134 -16.51 -18.98 6.21
N LEU A 135 -17.06 -17.91 5.63
CA LEU A 135 -17.47 -16.73 6.41
C LEU A 135 -18.58 -17.04 7.45
N ILE A 136 -19.54 -17.90 7.11
CA ILE A 136 -20.60 -18.33 8.04
C ILE A 136 -20.04 -19.18 9.19
N LEU A 137 -18.96 -19.94 8.94
CA LEU A 137 -18.29 -20.75 9.97
C LEU A 137 -17.49 -19.90 10.97
N HIS A 138 -17.23 -18.62 10.66
CA HIS A 138 -16.50 -17.68 11.49
C HIS A 138 -17.33 -16.42 11.82
N PRO A 139 -18.47 -16.56 12.52
CA PRO A 139 -19.45 -15.47 12.70
C PRO A 139 -18.94 -14.32 13.57
N ILE A 140 -18.05 -14.59 14.53
CA ILE A 140 -17.45 -13.56 15.41
C ILE A 140 -16.52 -12.67 14.58
N ASP A 141 -15.68 -13.26 13.73
CA ASP A 141 -14.77 -12.53 12.86
C ASP A 141 -15.53 -11.74 11.79
N LEU A 142 -16.62 -12.30 11.25
CA LEU A 142 -17.52 -11.59 10.34
C LEU A 142 -18.14 -10.34 10.97
N ILE A 143 -18.60 -10.44 12.23
CA ILE A 143 -19.14 -9.29 12.98
C ILE A 143 -18.03 -8.26 13.25
N ARG A 144 -16.82 -8.69 13.59
CA ARG A 144 -15.67 -7.81 13.79
C ARG A 144 -15.30 -7.04 12.52
N ILE A 145 -15.20 -7.73 11.38
CA ILE A 145 -14.93 -7.10 10.07
C ILE A 145 -16.06 -6.15 9.68
N GLY A 146 -17.31 -6.59 9.83
CA GLY A 146 -18.49 -5.78 9.51
C GLY A 146 -18.63 -4.51 10.36
N THR A 147 -18.28 -4.58 11.65
CA THR A 147 -18.33 -3.43 12.56
C THR A 147 -17.20 -2.43 12.31
N LEU A 148 -15.99 -2.91 11.97
CA LEU A 148 -14.88 -2.05 11.52
C LEU A 148 -15.28 -1.28 10.24
N GLY A 149 -16.06 -1.91 9.36
CA GLY A 149 -16.61 -1.34 8.12
C GLY A 149 -17.58 -0.16 8.25
N LEU A 150 -18.21 0.07 9.40
CA LEU A 150 -19.39 0.97 9.53
C LEU A 150 -19.05 2.45 9.72
N ARG A 151 -17.81 2.82 10.04
CA ARG A 151 -17.39 4.22 10.32
C ARG A 151 -16.38 4.79 9.32
N LEU A 152 -16.23 4.13 8.19
CA LEU A 152 -15.20 4.42 7.19
C LEU A 152 -15.67 5.38 6.10
N PRO A 153 -14.75 6.08 5.44
CA PRO A 153 -15.07 6.81 4.22
C PRO A 153 -15.24 5.80 3.06
N ARG A 154 -16.39 5.12 3.02
CA ARG A 154 -16.73 4.04 2.06
C ARG A 154 -16.70 4.45 0.59
N ASN A 155 -16.76 5.76 0.31
CA ASN A 155 -16.76 6.32 -1.04
C ASN A 155 -15.46 7.07 -1.37
N ALA A 156 -14.45 7.02 -0.50
CA ALA A 156 -13.16 7.63 -0.80
C ALA A 156 -12.54 6.95 -2.03
N PRO A 157 -11.92 7.72 -2.96
CA PRO A 157 -11.20 7.13 -4.07
C PRO A 157 -10.02 6.30 -3.55
N GLN A 158 -9.71 5.22 -4.25
CA GLN A 158 -8.46 4.49 -4.02
C GLN A 158 -7.31 5.15 -4.77
N LEU A 159 -6.27 5.51 -4.04
CA LEU A 159 -5.11 6.23 -4.54
C LEU A 159 -3.87 5.34 -4.55
N GLY A 160 -3.09 5.41 -5.63
CA GLY A 160 -1.71 4.99 -5.66
C GLY A 160 -0.82 6.24 -5.63
N PHE A 161 0.47 6.02 -5.40
CA PHE A 161 1.42 7.12 -5.22
C PHE A 161 2.67 6.90 -6.06
N HIS A 162 3.07 7.96 -6.76
CA HIS A 162 4.39 8.09 -7.38
C HIS A 162 5.26 9.00 -6.51
N ILE A 163 6.44 8.53 -6.15
CA ILE A 163 7.42 9.26 -5.36
C ILE A 163 8.63 9.56 -6.25
N ALA A 164 9.03 10.83 -6.31
CA ALA A 164 10.28 11.24 -6.91
C ALA A 164 11.17 11.89 -5.86
N TYR A 165 12.34 11.30 -5.62
CA TYR A 165 13.36 11.81 -4.70
C TYR A 165 14.30 12.80 -5.40
N PRO A 166 14.99 13.68 -4.65
CA PRO A 166 15.95 14.63 -5.21
C PRO A 166 17.14 13.99 -5.95
N ASP A 167 17.49 12.74 -5.61
CA ASP A 167 18.57 11.97 -6.25
C ASP A 167 18.16 11.40 -7.62
N GLY A 168 16.90 11.60 -8.04
CA GLY A 168 16.34 11.07 -9.28
C GLY A 168 15.67 9.70 -9.14
N THR A 169 15.73 9.08 -7.96
CA THR A 169 15.04 7.79 -7.71
C THR A 169 13.53 7.98 -7.80
N THR A 170 12.88 7.11 -8.57
CA THR A 170 11.43 7.14 -8.75
C THR A 170 10.77 5.83 -8.34
N ILE A 171 9.63 5.95 -7.66
CA ILE A 171 8.90 4.82 -7.09
C ILE A 171 7.43 4.94 -7.44
N LEU A 172 6.80 3.83 -7.78
CA LEU A 172 5.38 3.73 -8.00
C LEU A 172 4.82 2.68 -7.04
N ASN A 173 3.94 3.11 -6.13
CA ASN A 173 3.18 2.22 -5.28
C ASN A 173 1.73 2.16 -5.76
N TYR A 174 1.36 1.01 -6.32
CA TYR A 174 0.00 0.71 -6.74
C TYR A 174 -0.87 0.13 -5.62
N SER A 175 -0.27 -0.18 -4.47
CA SER A 175 -0.88 -0.91 -3.38
C SER A 175 -1.64 -2.14 -3.89
N GLU A 176 -2.94 -2.22 -3.66
CA GLU A 176 -3.81 -3.32 -4.11
C GLU A 176 -4.44 -3.12 -5.50
N GLY A 177 -4.03 -2.07 -6.24
CA GLY A 177 -4.66 -1.66 -7.50
C GLY A 177 -4.25 -2.44 -8.75
N VAL A 178 -3.22 -3.29 -8.69
CA VAL A 178 -2.77 -4.13 -9.81
C VAL A 178 -3.36 -5.52 -9.70
N HIS A 179 -4.33 -5.83 -10.55
CA HIS A 179 -5.07 -7.09 -10.55
C HIS A 179 -5.55 -7.46 -11.97
N ARG A 180 -6.19 -8.62 -12.14
CA ARG A 180 -6.63 -9.13 -13.46
C ARG A 180 -7.73 -8.31 -14.14
N LEU A 181 -8.38 -7.42 -13.40
CA LEU A 181 -9.45 -6.53 -13.89
C LEU A 181 -8.99 -5.06 -13.99
N THR A 182 -7.72 -4.76 -13.71
CA THR A 182 -7.18 -3.41 -13.84
C THR A 182 -7.36 -2.92 -15.27
N ASN A 183 -7.79 -1.66 -15.42
CA ASN A 183 -8.04 -1.07 -16.73
C ASN A 183 -6.71 -0.85 -17.48
N PRO A 184 -6.47 -1.47 -18.63
CA PRO A 184 -5.22 -1.30 -19.36
C PRO A 184 -4.92 0.16 -19.73
N ARG A 185 -5.95 0.97 -20.01
CA ARG A 185 -5.77 2.38 -20.38
C ARG A 185 -5.30 3.23 -19.20
N GLU A 186 -5.67 2.84 -17.98
CA GLU A 186 -5.18 3.48 -16.77
C GLU A 186 -3.69 3.19 -16.61
N VAL A 187 -3.30 1.91 -16.67
CA VAL A 187 -1.89 1.50 -16.55
C VAL A 187 -1.03 2.14 -17.63
N GLU A 188 -1.51 2.19 -18.88
CA GLU A 188 -0.79 2.84 -19.99
C GLU A 188 -0.59 4.34 -19.75
N ARG A 189 -1.61 5.03 -19.23
CA ARG A 189 -1.50 6.44 -18.85
C ARG A 189 -0.45 6.60 -17.77
N ILE A 190 -0.51 5.81 -16.70
CA ILE A 190 0.43 5.88 -15.58
C ILE A 190 1.86 5.59 -16.03
N ALA A 191 2.09 4.54 -16.81
CA ALA A 191 3.40 4.22 -17.39
C ALA A 191 4.00 5.40 -18.17
N ARG A 192 3.17 6.13 -18.92
CA ARG A 192 3.60 7.30 -19.69
C ARG A 192 3.85 8.54 -18.85
N THR A 193 3.03 8.81 -17.84
CA THR A 193 3.06 10.08 -17.10
C THR A 193 3.87 10.02 -15.81
N LEU A 194 4.01 8.82 -15.22
CA LEU A 194 4.64 8.57 -13.94
C LEU A 194 5.56 7.33 -14.04
N PRO A 195 6.58 7.36 -14.92
CA PRO A 195 7.55 6.27 -14.99
C PRO A 195 8.29 6.14 -13.66
N ALA A 196 8.63 4.90 -13.29
CA ALA A 196 9.28 4.60 -12.03
C ALA A 196 10.36 3.53 -12.17
N ASP A 197 11.46 3.69 -11.45
CA ASP A 197 12.50 2.67 -11.33
C ASP A 197 12.02 1.48 -10.49
N ILE A 198 11.25 1.76 -9.42
CA ILE A 198 10.79 0.77 -8.45
C ILE A 198 9.27 0.71 -8.43
N LEU A 199 8.72 -0.50 -8.47
CA LEU A 199 7.28 -0.76 -8.43
C LEU A 199 6.91 -1.62 -7.21
N PHE A 200 5.91 -1.18 -6.45
CA PHE A 200 5.29 -1.93 -5.35
C PHE A 200 3.82 -2.24 -5.66
N PHE A 201 3.40 -3.49 -5.46
CA PHE A 201 1.99 -3.89 -5.52
C PHE A 201 1.70 -5.21 -4.80
N ALA A 202 0.44 -5.38 -4.41
CA ALA A 202 -0.09 -6.63 -3.91
C ALA A 202 -0.42 -7.60 -5.05
N VAL A 203 -0.21 -8.89 -4.83
CA VAL A 203 -0.63 -9.96 -5.75
C VAL A 203 -1.49 -10.96 -5.00
N GLU A 204 -2.68 -11.19 -5.55
CA GLU A 204 -3.58 -12.25 -5.12
C GLU A 204 -3.49 -13.46 -6.08
N PRO A 205 -3.81 -14.68 -5.63
CA PRO A 205 -3.73 -15.89 -6.46
C PRO A 205 -4.45 -15.78 -7.82
N ASP A 206 -5.63 -15.16 -7.83
CA ASP A 206 -6.43 -14.99 -9.05
C ASP A 206 -5.81 -14.00 -10.05
N ASP A 207 -4.90 -13.15 -9.59
CA ASP A 207 -4.29 -12.08 -10.39
C ASP A 207 -2.95 -12.46 -11.00
N ALA A 208 -2.30 -13.50 -10.45
CA ALA A 208 -0.95 -13.93 -10.82
C ALA A 208 -0.74 -14.06 -12.33
N ALA A 209 -1.72 -14.59 -13.06
CA ALA A 209 -1.61 -14.76 -14.52
C ALA A 209 -1.62 -13.42 -15.30
N ALA A 210 -2.21 -12.35 -14.73
CA ALA A 210 -2.32 -11.05 -15.39
C ALA A 210 -1.13 -10.12 -15.09
N ILE A 211 -0.48 -10.26 -13.93
CA ILE A 211 0.62 -9.41 -13.48
C ILE A 211 1.74 -9.20 -14.52
N PRO A 212 2.22 -10.23 -15.25
CA PRO A 212 3.30 -10.02 -16.21
C PRO A 212 2.98 -8.94 -17.25
N ARG A 213 1.73 -8.83 -17.70
CA ARG A 213 1.30 -7.79 -18.64
C ARG A 213 1.47 -6.39 -18.05
N TRP A 214 1.18 -6.23 -16.76
CA TRP A 214 1.27 -4.94 -16.07
C TRP A 214 2.71 -4.55 -15.81
N VAL A 215 3.56 -5.50 -15.44
CA VAL A 215 5.01 -5.28 -15.31
C VAL A 215 5.61 -4.86 -16.65
N GLU A 216 5.24 -5.53 -17.75
CA GLU A 216 5.71 -5.16 -19.10
C GLU A 216 5.27 -3.75 -19.49
N MET A 217 4.05 -3.35 -19.17
CA MET A 217 3.52 -2.02 -19.50
C MET A 217 4.13 -0.90 -18.65
N LEU A 218 4.36 -1.14 -17.35
CA LEU A 218 4.95 -0.17 -16.43
C LEU A 218 6.48 -0.09 -16.58
N ALA A 219 7.10 -1.16 -17.10
CA ALA A 219 8.53 -1.28 -17.38
C ALA A 219 9.46 -0.80 -16.23
N PRO A 220 9.24 -1.21 -14.96
CA PRO A 220 10.13 -0.86 -13.87
C PRO A 220 11.46 -1.60 -13.99
N ARG A 221 12.49 -1.12 -13.28
CA ARG A 221 13.77 -1.83 -13.12
C ARG A 221 13.70 -2.85 -11.98
N GLU A 222 12.91 -2.54 -10.96
CA GLU A 222 12.73 -3.38 -9.78
C GLU A 222 11.26 -3.48 -9.38
N VAL A 223 10.87 -4.67 -8.92
CA VAL A 223 9.51 -4.99 -8.50
C VAL A 223 9.53 -5.65 -7.13
N TYR A 224 8.71 -5.12 -6.23
CA TYR A 224 8.46 -5.68 -4.90
C TYR A 224 7.00 -6.11 -4.82
N VAL A 225 6.78 -7.41 -4.62
CA VAL A 225 5.44 -8.00 -4.49
C VAL A 225 5.18 -8.44 -3.06
N TYR A 226 3.93 -8.26 -2.63
CA TYR A 226 3.41 -8.76 -1.35
C TYR A 226 2.01 -9.32 -1.55
N GLU A 227 1.45 -9.95 -0.52
CA GLU A 227 0.08 -10.48 -0.52
C GLU A 227 -0.68 -9.75 0.59
N ALA A 228 -1.48 -8.75 0.21
CA ALA A 228 -2.16 -7.86 1.14
C ALA A 228 -3.06 -8.67 2.10
N HIS A 229 -3.89 -9.54 1.54
CA HIS A 229 -4.89 -10.30 2.31
C HIS A 229 -4.37 -11.59 2.94
N ARG A 230 -3.05 -11.81 3.02
CA ARG A 230 -2.49 -13.06 3.55
C ARG A 230 -3.03 -13.43 4.94
N PRO A 231 -3.07 -12.51 5.93
CA PRO A 231 -3.62 -12.84 7.24
C PRO A 231 -5.07 -13.33 7.20
N TRP A 232 -5.90 -12.78 6.29
CA TRP A 232 -7.27 -13.23 6.12
C TRP A 232 -7.34 -14.58 5.42
N ARG A 233 -6.51 -14.81 4.41
CA ARG A 233 -6.45 -16.10 3.71
C ARG A 233 -6.02 -17.22 4.65
N ASP A 234 -5.04 -16.98 5.51
CA ASP A 234 -4.63 -17.95 6.53
C ASP A 234 -5.77 -18.21 7.54
N LEU A 235 -6.44 -17.15 8.01
CA LEU A 235 -7.56 -17.24 8.97
C LEU A 235 -8.74 -18.05 8.40
N PHE A 236 -9.09 -17.85 7.13
CA PHE A 236 -10.22 -18.48 6.47
C PHE A 236 -9.84 -19.71 5.62
N HIS A 237 -8.59 -20.17 5.72
CA HIS A 237 -8.04 -21.29 4.95
C HIS A 237 -8.28 -21.18 3.43
N LEU A 238 -8.12 -19.97 2.89
CA LEU A 238 -8.27 -19.67 1.47
C LEU A 238 -6.96 -19.97 0.72
N PRO A 239 -7.03 -20.20 -0.61
CA PRO A 239 -5.83 -20.32 -1.43
C PRO A 239 -4.93 -19.08 -1.30
N PHE A 240 -3.63 -19.27 -1.30
CA PHE A 240 -2.63 -18.20 -1.27
C PHE A 240 -1.56 -18.46 -2.34
N ILE A 241 -0.74 -17.45 -2.61
CA ILE A 241 0.38 -17.57 -3.56
C ILE A 241 1.70 -17.75 -2.80
N ASP A 242 2.56 -18.66 -3.26
CA ASP A 242 3.96 -18.68 -2.81
C ASP A 242 4.70 -17.56 -3.52
N LEU A 243 4.83 -16.41 -2.84
CA LEU A 243 5.45 -15.23 -3.42
C LEU A 243 6.91 -15.44 -3.82
N ASN A 244 7.68 -16.28 -3.09
CA ASN A 244 9.08 -16.51 -3.44
C ASN A 244 9.17 -17.27 -4.76
N LEU A 245 8.44 -18.39 -4.87
CA LEU A 245 8.34 -19.16 -6.11
C LEU A 245 7.84 -18.28 -7.26
N TYR A 246 6.82 -17.46 -6.98
CA TYR A 246 6.24 -16.57 -7.97
C TYR A 246 7.23 -15.51 -8.47
N THR A 247 8.01 -14.87 -7.59
CA THR A 247 9.05 -13.93 -8.00
C THR A 247 10.19 -14.58 -8.77
N CYS A 248 10.54 -15.84 -8.48
CA CYS A 248 11.49 -16.61 -9.29
C CYS A 248 10.97 -16.79 -10.72
N ASN A 249 9.72 -17.23 -10.88
CA ASN A 249 9.11 -17.40 -12.20
C ASN A 249 9.02 -16.07 -12.98
N LEU A 250 8.75 -14.95 -12.30
CA LEU A 250 8.78 -13.63 -12.93
C LEU A 250 10.20 -13.23 -13.37
N SER A 251 11.21 -13.51 -12.54
CA SER A 251 12.61 -13.22 -12.86
C SER A 251 13.10 -14.00 -14.08
N GLU A 252 12.66 -15.25 -14.25
CA GLU A 252 12.94 -16.06 -15.45
C GLU A 252 12.30 -15.47 -16.72
N ARG A 253 11.16 -14.80 -16.58
CA ARG A 253 10.44 -14.18 -17.71
C ARG A 253 11.01 -12.80 -18.08
N PHE A 254 11.47 -12.03 -17.10
CA PHE A 254 11.94 -10.66 -17.27
C PHE A 254 13.41 -10.52 -16.88
N GLU A 255 14.30 -10.91 -17.79
CA GLU A 255 15.75 -10.99 -17.53
C GLU A 255 16.38 -9.67 -17.04
N THR A 256 15.77 -8.53 -17.34
CA THR A 256 16.29 -7.19 -16.99
C THR A 256 15.61 -6.55 -15.78
N VAL A 257 14.65 -7.23 -15.14
CA VAL A 257 13.88 -6.69 -14.02
C VAL A 257 14.17 -7.53 -12.77
N ALA A 258 14.55 -6.88 -11.68
CA ALA A 258 14.76 -7.58 -10.41
C ALA A 258 13.44 -7.70 -9.64
N PHE A 259 13.12 -8.91 -9.16
CA PHE A 259 11.92 -9.16 -8.36
C PHE A 259 12.29 -9.51 -6.92
N SER A 260 11.54 -8.97 -5.97
CA SER A 260 11.69 -9.28 -4.55
C SER A 260 10.33 -9.56 -3.92
N ALA A 261 10.25 -10.63 -3.15
CA ALA A 261 9.06 -10.98 -2.39
C ALA A 261 9.15 -10.39 -0.97
N LEU A 262 8.12 -9.65 -0.58
CA LEU A 262 7.93 -9.13 0.77
C LEU A 262 7.00 -10.08 1.52
N THR A 263 7.59 -11.05 2.23
CA THR A 263 6.87 -12.21 2.78
C THR A 263 6.74 -12.20 4.30
N ARG A 264 7.54 -11.38 4.98
CA ARG A 264 7.61 -11.38 6.46
C ARG A 264 7.48 -9.97 7.00
N THR A 265 6.57 -9.78 7.96
CA THR A 265 6.54 -8.58 8.79
C THR A 265 7.90 -8.37 9.47
N GLY A 266 8.41 -7.14 9.41
CA GLY A 266 9.75 -6.80 9.88
C GLY A 266 10.87 -7.06 8.87
N GLN A 267 10.54 -7.48 7.64
CA GLN A 267 11.55 -7.70 6.60
C GLN A 267 12.18 -6.36 6.17
N ILE A 268 13.51 -6.29 6.24
CA ILE A 268 14.29 -5.14 5.81
C ILE A 268 15.13 -5.52 4.58
N ILE A 269 15.11 -4.68 3.56
CA ILE A 269 15.95 -4.78 2.36
C ILE A 269 16.81 -3.52 2.29
N LEU A 270 18.12 -3.71 2.28
CA LEU A 270 19.10 -2.63 2.15
C LEU A 270 19.55 -2.57 0.68
N LYS A 271 19.42 -1.40 0.07
CA LYS A 271 19.97 -1.14 -1.26
C LYS A 271 21.26 -0.35 -1.14
N GLU A 272 22.33 -0.93 -1.67
CA GLU A 272 23.60 -0.25 -1.87
C GLU A 272 23.40 0.90 -2.87
N GLU A 273 24.05 2.03 -2.60
CA GLU A 273 24.06 3.22 -3.46
C GLU A 273 24.97 3.05 -4.68
#